data_AF-A0A075P8P7-F1
#
_entry.id   AF-A0A075P8P7-F1
#
_cell.length_a   1.000
_cell.length_b   1.000
_cell.length_c   1.000
_cell.angle_alpha   90.00
_cell.angle_beta   90.00
_cell.angle_gamma   90.00
#
_symmetry.space_group_name_H-M   'P 1'
#
loop_
_entity.id
_entity.type
_entity.pdbx_description
1 polymer ?
#
loop_
_entity_poly.entity_id
_entity_poly.type
_entity_poly.pdbx_seq_one_letter_code
_entity_poly.pdbx_strand_id
1 'polypeptide(L)'
;MLIEEGFRDMKSTKFGLGYEQNKSVKKQRLTILILLTTLALLVAILLGMVLVSSNKHRRFQANTEKRNVLSFYYLGLRAISCRIRFTMRQWEAALKWYSSIVDAAWAAGTWN
;
A
#
# COMPACT_ATOMS: atom_id res chain seq x y z
N MET A 1 1.28 -15.74 2.56
CA MET A 1 -0.07 -15.33 3.00
C MET A 1 -0.18 -13.80 2.92
N LEU A 2 -1.37 -13.23 2.72
CA LEU A 2 -1.57 -11.76 2.53
C LEU A 2 -1.06 -10.93 3.73
N ILE A 3 -1.28 -11.44 4.94
CA ILE A 3 -0.82 -10.82 6.20
C ILE A 3 0.70 -10.83 6.29
N GLU A 4 1.34 -11.94 5.92
CA GLU A 4 2.81 -12.06 5.93
C GLU A 4 3.47 -11.13 4.91
N GLU A 5 2.85 -10.92 3.75
CA GLU A 5 3.33 -9.96 2.76
C GLU A 5 3.35 -8.54 3.35
N GLY A 6 2.28 -8.13 4.04
CA GLY A 6 2.24 -6.83 4.72
C GLY A 6 3.33 -6.68 5.79
N PHE A 7 3.56 -7.70 6.61
CA PHE A 7 4.64 -7.68 7.61
C PHE A 7 6.04 -7.67 6.99
N ARG A 8 6.25 -8.41 5.89
CA ARG A 8 7.51 -8.43 5.15
C ARG A 8 7.81 -7.08 4.53
N ASP A 9 6.80 -6.48 3.91
CA ASP A 9 6.85 -5.16 3.28
C ASP A 9 7.08 -4.04 4.29
N MET A 10 6.59 -4.18 5.52
CA MET A 10 6.89 -3.24 6.60
C MET A 10 8.34 -3.32 7.08
N LYS A 11 8.85 -4.55 7.22
CA LYS A 11 10.19 -4.85 7.77
C LYS A 11 11.32 -4.54 6.79
N SER A 12 11.12 -4.85 5.52
CA SER A 12 12.15 -4.79 4.49
C SER A 12 12.76 -3.40 4.35
N THR A 13 14.08 -3.32 4.38
CA THR A 13 14.82 -2.07 4.12
C THR A 13 14.84 -1.70 2.64
N LYS A 14 14.87 -2.70 1.75
CA LYS A 14 15.01 -2.47 0.30
C LYS A 14 13.67 -2.20 -0.39
N PHE A 15 12.61 -2.85 0.07
CA PHE A 15 11.31 -2.84 -0.58
C PHE A 15 10.22 -2.20 0.29
N GLY A 16 10.60 -1.76 1.49
CA GLY A 16 9.68 -1.38 2.54
C GLY A 16 10.10 -0.12 3.30
N LEU A 17 9.58 0.03 4.51
CA LEU A 17 9.85 1.18 5.38
C LEU A 17 11.09 0.98 6.28
N GLY A 18 11.79 -0.14 6.14
CA GLY A 18 13.03 -0.41 6.86
C GLY A 18 12.87 -0.52 8.36
N TYR A 19 11.71 -1.01 8.83
CA TYR A 19 11.46 -1.14 10.27
C TYR A 19 12.54 -1.97 10.99
N GLU A 20 13.14 -2.97 10.34
CA GLU A 20 14.24 -3.78 10.90
C GLU A 20 15.50 -2.98 11.27
N GLN A 21 15.71 -1.80 10.67
CA GLN A 21 16.83 -0.94 11.04
C GLN A 21 16.63 -0.30 12.41
N ASN A 22 15.38 -0.22 12.90
CA ASN A 22 15.08 0.29 14.22
C ASN A 22 15.40 -0.77 15.28
N LYS A 23 16.63 -0.76 15.81
CA LYS A 23 17.11 -1.65 16.89
C LYS A 23 16.56 -1.29 18.29
N SER A 24 15.44 -0.58 18.37
CA SER A 24 14.90 -0.09 19.63
C SER A 24 14.18 -1.22 20.38
N VAL A 25 14.48 -1.42 21.65
CA VAL A 25 13.84 -2.46 22.49
C VAL A 25 12.81 -1.86 23.47
N LYS A 26 12.80 -0.53 23.61
CA LYS A 26 11.88 0.20 24.49
C LYS A 26 10.47 0.19 23.91
N LYS A 27 9.50 -0.34 24.67
CA LYS A 27 8.08 -0.46 24.26
C LYS A 27 7.49 0.86 23.76
N GLN A 28 7.67 1.95 24.51
CA GLN A 28 7.15 3.28 24.15
C GLN A 28 7.64 3.76 22.76
N ARG A 29 8.93 3.54 22.45
CA ARG A 29 9.50 3.93 21.16
C ARG A 29 8.97 3.05 20.03
N LEU A 30 8.82 1.74 20.29
CA LEU A 30 8.25 0.81 19.32
C LEU A 30 6.79 1.16 19.00
N THR A 31 5.98 1.55 19.99
CA THR A 31 4.60 1.99 19.76
C THR A 31 4.52 3.17 18.80
N ILE A 32 5.35 4.20 19.00
CA ILE A 32 5.39 5.38 18.13
C ILE A 32 5.89 5.00 16.73
N LEU A 33 6.94 4.17 16.64
CA LEU A 33 7.47 3.71 15.35
C LEU A 33 6.45 2.91 14.55
N ILE A 34 5.73 1.99 15.21
CA ILE A 34 4.67 1.20 14.57
C ILE A 34 3.57 2.14 14.08
N LEU A 35 3.13 3.10 14.89
CA LEU A 35 2.12 4.09 14.48
C LEU A 35 2.56 4.89 13.24
N LEU A 36 3.79 5.39 13.22
CA LEU A 36 4.32 6.12 12.07
C LEU A 36 4.40 5.23 10.83
N THR A 37 4.83 3.98 11.01
CA THR A 37 5.00 3.01 9.94
C THR A 37 3.64 2.60 9.36
N THR A 38 2.60 2.42 10.18
CA THR A 38 1.25 2.11 9.72
C THR A 38 0.61 3.28 8.98
N LEU A 39 0.82 4.52 9.43
CA LEU A 39 0.38 5.71 8.69
C LEU A 39 1.09 5.83 7.33
N ALA A 40 2.40 5.62 7.28
CA ALA A 40 3.14 5.64 6.02
C ALA A 40 2.69 4.51 5.08
N LEU A 41 2.44 3.31 5.61
CA LEU A 41 1.88 2.17 4.89
C LEU A 41 0.51 2.52 4.28
N LEU A 42 -0.38 3.16 5.05
CA LEU A 42 -1.70 3.60 4.57
C LEU A 42 -1.57 4.56 3.37
N VAL A 43 -0.72 5.58 3.48
CA VAL A 43 -0.48 6.54 2.40
C VAL A 43 0.09 5.84 1.15
N ALA A 44 1.04 4.93 1.33
CA ALA A 44 1.60 4.15 0.23
C ALA A 44 0.56 3.25 -0.45
N ILE A 45 -0.34 2.61 0.31
CA ILE A 45 -1.44 1.81 -0.26
C ILE A 45 -2.36 2.68 -1.11
N LEU A 46 -2.76 3.86 -0.62
CA LEU A 46 -3.59 4.80 -1.39
C LEU A 46 -2.91 5.22 -2.70
N LEU A 47 -1.61 5.54 -2.66
CA LEU A 47 -0.83 5.85 -3.86
C LEU A 47 -0.76 4.66 -4.83
N GLY A 48 -0.60 3.45 -4.30
CA GLY A 48 -0.66 2.21 -5.08
C GLY A 48 -2.00 2.02 -5.78
N MET A 49 -3.10 2.30 -5.09
CA MET A 49 -4.45 2.24 -5.68
C MET A 49 -4.62 3.24 -6.81
N VAL A 50 -4.14 4.48 -6.64
CA VAL A 50 -4.15 5.51 -7.71
C VAL A 50 -3.33 5.06 -8.91
N LEU A 51 -2.17 4.45 -8.68
CA LEU A 51 -1.30 3.93 -9.73
C LEU A 51 -1.96 2.79 -10.51
N VAL A 52 -2.68 1.90 -9.82
CA VAL A 52 -3.42 0.80 -10.42
C VAL A 52 -4.61 1.31 -11.22
N SER A 53 -5.42 2.21 -10.65
CA SER A 53 -6.53 2.88 -11.34
C SER A 53 -6.07 3.60 -12.62
N SER A 54 -4.86 4.16 -12.60
CA SER A 54 -4.27 4.84 -13.75
C SER A 54 -3.61 3.90 -14.77
N ASN A 55 -3.66 2.58 -14.59
CA ASN A 55 -2.97 1.56 -15.39
C ASN A 55 -1.43 1.71 -15.51
N LYS A 56 -0.83 2.62 -14.73
CA LYS A 56 0.62 2.88 -14.72
C LYS A 56 1.41 1.78 -13.99
N HIS A 57 0.73 0.95 -13.21
CA HIS A 57 1.33 -0.18 -12.49
C HIS A 57 2.02 -1.20 -13.42
N ARG A 58 1.53 -1.35 -14.67
CA ARG A 58 2.11 -2.26 -15.67
C ARG A 58 3.59 -2.00 -15.97
N ARG A 59 4.06 -0.75 -15.82
CA ARG A 59 5.47 -0.41 -16.00
C ARG A 59 6.39 -1.07 -14.96
N PHE A 60 5.85 -1.43 -13.80
CA PHE A 60 6.59 -2.07 -12.71
C PHE A 60 6.48 -3.59 -12.73
N GLN A 61 5.65 -4.15 -13.61
CA GLN A 61 5.48 -5.59 -13.77
C GLN A 61 6.33 -6.05 -14.97
N ALA A 62 7.29 -6.94 -14.71
CA ALA A 62 8.11 -7.53 -15.77
C ALA A 62 7.33 -8.58 -16.58
N ASN A 63 6.34 -9.22 -15.95
CA ASN A 63 5.55 -10.29 -16.56
C ASN A 63 4.31 -9.70 -17.27
N THR A 64 3.98 -10.25 -18.45
CA THR A 64 2.77 -9.91 -19.21
C THR A 64 1.48 -10.47 -18.56
N GLU A 65 1.63 -11.23 -17.47
CA GLU A 65 0.55 -11.83 -16.70
C GLU A 65 -0.47 -10.80 -16.19
N LYS A 66 -1.77 -11.08 -16.36
CA LYS A 66 -2.87 -10.21 -15.91
C LYS A 66 -3.09 -10.22 -14.38
N ARG A 67 -2.35 -11.06 -13.65
CA ARG A 67 -2.49 -11.19 -12.20
C ARG A 67 -1.78 -10.04 -11.49
N ASN A 68 -2.40 -9.51 -10.43
CA ASN A 68 -1.74 -8.55 -9.54
C ASN A 68 -0.67 -9.30 -8.74
N VAL A 69 0.59 -9.21 -9.17
CA VAL A 69 1.75 -9.85 -8.52
C VAL A 69 2.36 -8.96 -7.43
N LEU A 70 2.18 -7.65 -7.53
CA LEU A 70 2.78 -6.67 -6.62
C LEU A 70 1.74 -6.11 -5.64
N SER A 71 2.12 -5.97 -4.38
CA SER A 71 1.29 -5.33 -3.35
C SER A 71 1.06 -3.85 -3.70
N PHE A 72 -0.10 -3.30 -3.31
CA PHE A 72 -0.38 -1.86 -3.50
C PHE A 72 0.65 -0.99 -2.78
N TYR A 73 1.10 -1.42 -1.61
CA TYR A 73 2.14 -0.75 -0.87
C TYR A 73 3.44 -0.61 -1.68
N TYR A 74 3.94 -1.72 -2.23
CA TYR A 74 5.17 -1.71 -3.02
C TYR A 74 5.04 -0.79 -4.25
N LEU A 75 3.89 -0.84 -4.91
CA LEU A 75 3.56 0.04 -6.03
C LEU A 75 3.52 1.52 -5.62
N GLY A 76 2.97 1.84 -4.44
CA GLY A 76 2.96 3.19 -3.89
C GLY A 76 4.35 3.73 -3.61
N LEU A 77 5.22 2.94 -2.97
CA LEU A 77 6.62 3.32 -2.73
C LEU A 77 7.38 3.54 -4.05
N ARG A 78 7.12 2.70 -5.06
CA ARG A 78 7.67 2.88 -6.41
C ARG A 78 7.16 4.15 -7.09
N ALA A 79 5.88 4.48 -6.91
CA ALA A 79 5.32 5.72 -7.44
C ALA A 79 5.99 6.96 -6.85
N ILE A 80 6.26 6.97 -5.55
CA ILE A 80 7.03 8.03 -4.86
C ILE A 80 8.46 8.08 -5.41
N SER A 81 9.15 6.94 -5.47
CA SER A 81 10.55 6.85 -5.92
C SER A 81 10.73 7.33 -7.36
N CYS A 82 9.78 7.00 -8.25
CA CYS A 82 9.76 7.46 -9.63
C CYS A 82 9.13 8.85 -9.82
N ARG A 83 8.76 9.54 -8.73
CA ARG A 83 8.10 10.86 -8.73
C ARG A 83 6.91 10.95 -9.69
N ILE A 84 6.07 9.91 -9.72
CA ILE A 84 4.92 9.86 -10.61
C ILE A 84 3.93 10.94 -10.18
N ARG A 85 3.56 11.81 -11.13
CA ARG A 85 2.50 12.79 -10.94
C ARG A 85 1.14 12.17 -11.22
N PHE A 86 0.19 12.49 -10.34
CA PHE A 86 -1.20 12.06 -10.43
C PHE A 86 -2.09 13.29 -10.60
N THR A 87 -3.08 13.18 -11.48
CA THR A 87 -4.10 14.21 -11.67
C THR A 87 -5.21 14.02 -10.64
N MET A 88 -5.92 15.09 -10.26
CA MET A 88 -7.08 15.01 -9.34
C MET A 88 -8.13 13.98 -9.77
N ARG A 89 -8.41 13.84 -11.07
CA ARG A 89 -9.31 12.80 -11.60
C ARG A 89 -8.86 11.38 -11.28
N GLN A 90 -7.55 11.12 -11.25
CA GLN A 90 -6.99 9.80 -10.93
C GLN A 90 -7.16 9.49 -9.44
N TRP A 91 -7.01 10.52 -8.58
CA TRP A 91 -7.31 10.42 -7.16
C TRP A 91 -8.79 10.17 -6.89
N GLU A 92 -9.68 10.91 -7.55
CA GLU A 92 -11.13 10.73 -7.41
C GLU A 92 -11.56 9.32 -7.82
N ALA A 93 -11.03 8.80 -8.94
CA ALA A 93 -11.30 7.43 -9.38
C ALA A 93 -10.83 6.38 -8.36
N ALA A 94 -9.64 6.57 -7.77
CA ALA A 94 -9.13 5.69 -6.73
C ALA A 94 -9.97 5.74 -5.45
N LEU A 95 -10.42 6.93 -5.04
CA LEU A 95 -11.30 7.08 -3.87
C LEU A 95 -12.68 6.47 -4.07
N LYS A 96 -13.27 6.61 -5.26
CA LYS A 96 -14.52 5.92 -5.62
C LYS A 96 -14.35 4.40 -5.57
N TRP A 97 -13.24 3.91 -6.08
CA TRP A 97 -12.92 2.48 -6.00
C TRP A 97 -12.73 2.01 -4.55
N TYR A 98 -12.01 2.78 -3.74
CA TYR A 98 -11.85 2.50 -2.31
C TYR A 98 -13.21 2.47 -1.58
N SER A 99 -14.06 3.47 -1.78
CA SER A 99 -15.42 3.51 -1.20
C SER A 99 -16.20 2.26 -1.58
N SER A 100 -16.22 1.91 -2.86
CA SER A 100 -16.94 0.71 -3.33
C SER A 100 -16.45 -0.58 -2.66
N ILE A 101 -15.15 -0.72 -2.39
CA ILE A 101 -14.59 -1.88 -1.67
C ILE A 101 -15.06 -1.87 -0.21
N VAL A 102 -15.01 -0.71 0.45
CA VAL A 102 -15.41 -0.56 1.85
C VAL A 102 -16.91 -0.82 2.01
N ASP A 103 -17.73 -0.26 1.12
CA ASP A 103 -19.18 -0.45 1.10
C ASP A 103 -19.53 -1.93 0.87
N ALA A 104 -18.83 -2.60 -0.04
CA ALA A 104 -19.00 -4.04 -0.27
C ALA A 104 -18.58 -4.87 0.94
N ALA A 105 -17.47 -4.52 1.61
CA ALA A 105 -17.02 -5.21 2.82
C ALA A 105 -18.00 -5.00 3.98
N TRP A 106 -18.58 -3.81 4.10
CA TRP A 106 -19.58 -3.49 5.12
C TRP A 106 -20.89 -4.24 4.87
N ALA A 107 -21.37 -4.28 3.62
CA ALA A 107 -22.55 -5.05 3.21
C ALA A 107 -22.34 -6.57 3.32
N ALA A 108 -21.11 -7.05 3.16
CA ALA A 108 -20.75 -8.44 3.42
C ALA A 108 -20.62 -8.77 4.92
N GLY A 109 -20.61 -7.76 5.80
CA GLY A 109 -20.64 -7.93 7.25
C GLY A 109 -22.05 -7.98 7.84
N THR A 110 -23.09 -7.69 7.06
CA THR A 110 -24.49 -7.68 7.51
C THR A 110 -25.22 -9.02 7.33
N TRP A 111 -24.49 -10.11 7.07
CA TRP A 111 -25.06 -11.47 7.08
C TRP A 111 -25.07 -12.00 8.52
N ASN A 112 -26.22 -11.84 9.19
CA ASN A 112 -26.69 -12.79 10.20
C ASN A 112 -27.52 -13.86 9.49
#